data_AF-A0A1V5Z4T3-F1
#
_entry.id   AF-A0A1V5Z4T3-F1
#
_cell.length_a   1.000
_cell.length_b   1.000
_cell.length_c   1.000
_cell.angle_alpha   90.00
_cell.angle_beta   90.00
_cell.angle_gamma   90.00
#
_symmetry.space_group_name_H-M   'P 1'
#
loop_
_entity.id
_entity.type
_entity.pdbx_description
1 polymer ?
#
loop_
_entity_poly.entity_id
_entity_poly.type
_entity_poly.pdbx_seq_one_letter_code
_entity_poly.pdbx_strand_id
1 'polypeptide(L)'
;MGQVLQRLCNEIVRSFSYFRSLPGGGQVNRLILTGGGARLKNIVPYLHNQMGMEVKIVQPLLNVQVKPEAESIQKCPEQSVVALGMALRCVDAVTLDINLIPPRILEAARRKEQAFYWGLSVCALVLIFASIVPAAANQNKLVKERIEELKRGIRLYDPELVQRIRPGGTAPQSELNLKLNFRKQHLDTLQGHVRTLDRARRQRRFWLDEMVFLNEARPTLGKIWFSSMETTRFVEEGDKEGLQPGRKGSARVGVPAMAGGGQRTTGFVGIESLGGPAVRAAAAQRGGRGGDEVKEEENKTAVPSANGMIIHGYAESDKTLYEFLDGLRITSRQLPNGWFLSAEEVAFSEASVHRVPWNVLYDASTTGSTVAKGDATVPAGSPALYTFTVEVKFRRTQERPVPVLPQDAAAGGAV
;
A
#
# COMPACT_ATOMS: atom_id res chain seq x y z
N MET A 1 5.92 73.27 66.14
CA MET A 1 5.22 72.34 65.22
C MET A 1 5.16 72.84 63.78
N GLY A 2 4.72 74.08 63.50
CA GLY A 2 4.59 74.59 62.12
C GLY A 2 5.86 74.50 61.26
N GLN A 3 7.05 74.73 61.83
CA GLN A 3 8.33 74.61 61.11
C GLN A 3 8.62 73.17 60.63
N VAL A 4 8.23 72.14 61.40
CA VAL A 4 8.46 70.73 61.03
C VAL A 4 7.50 70.32 59.91
N LEU A 5 6.25 70.75 59.99
CA LEU A 5 5.23 70.53 58.95
C LEU A 5 5.60 71.24 57.63
N GLN A 6 6.16 72.44 57.71
CA GLN A 6 6.66 73.16 56.54
C GLN A 6 7.87 72.45 55.91
N ARG A 7 8.80 71.94 56.72
CA ARG A 7 9.91 71.10 56.23
C ARG A 7 9.39 69.84 55.54
N LEU A 8 8.38 69.17 56.10
CA LEU A 8 7.74 68.01 55.49
C LEU A 8 7.11 68.36 54.13
N CYS A 9 6.38 69.48 54.04
CA CYS A 9 5.80 69.94 52.77
C CYS A 9 6.89 70.20 51.72
N ASN A 10 7.98 70.88 52.11
CA ASN A 10 9.09 71.16 51.21
C ASN A 10 9.75 69.86 50.71
N GLU A 11 9.90 68.85 51.56
CA GLU A 11 10.48 67.57 51.17
C GLU A 11 9.55 66.75 50.26
N ILE A 12 8.23 66.81 50.49
CA ILE A 12 7.24 66.20 49.59
C ILE A 12 7.30 66.86 48.21
N VAL A 13 7.31 68.20 48.15
CA VAL A 13 7.41 68.95 46.89
C VAL A 13 8.72 68.61 46.16
N ARG A 14 9.84 68.53 46.89
CA ARG A 14 11.13 68.10 46.33
C ARG A 14 11.06 66.67 45.75
N SER A 15 10.40 65.75 46.45
CA SER A 15 10.19 64.38 45.98
C SER A 15 9.36 64.32 44.71
N PHE A 16 8.33 65.17 44.58
CA PHE A 16 7.55 65.28 43.34
C PHE A 16 8.37 65.85 42.18
N SER A 17 9.18 66.88 42.43
CA SER A 17 10.09 67.43 41.41
C SER A 17 11.09 66.39 40.92
N TYR A 18 11.65 65.59 41.84
CA TYR A 18 12.55 64.48 41.49
C TYR A 18 11.84 63.39 40.71
N PHE A 19 10.63 62.96 41.13
CA PHE A 19 9.84 61.98 40.40
C PHE A 19 9.55 62.44 38.96
N ARG A 20 9.23 63.71 38.75
CA ARG A 20 8.98 64.31 37.42
C ARG A 20 10.23 64.36 36.54
N SER A 21 11.43 64.42 37.13
CA SER A 21 12.69 64.43 36.36
C SER A 21 13.14 63.04 35.93
N LEU A 22 12.58 61.97 36.48
CA LEU A 22 12.93 60.59 36.10
C LEU A 22 12.30 60.22 34.75
N PRO A 23 12.95 59.37 33.94
CA PRO A 23 12.35 58.82 32.73
C PRO A 23 11.04 58.08 33.06
N GLY A 24 9.92 58.51 32.48
CA GLY A 24 8.58 57.99 32.81
C GLY A 24 7.88 58.68 33.99
N GLY A 25 8.46 59.75 34.55
CA GLY A 25 7.84 60.60 35.56
C GLY A 25 6.62 61.36 35.02
N GLY A 26 5.54 61.40 35.82
CA GLY A 26 4.28 62.07 35.46
C GLY A 26 3.82 63.11 36.48
N GLN A 27 2.68 63.76 36.20
CA GLN A 27 2.03 64.65 37.17
C GLN A 27 1.36 63.86 38.29
N VAL A 28 1.55 64.30 39.54
CA VAL A 28 0.89 63.73 40.71
C VAL A 28 -0.46 64.42 40.91
N ASN A 29 -1.54 63.65 40.86
CA ASN A 29 -2.92 64.18 40.89
C ASN A 29 -3.60 64.03 42.27
N ARG A 30 -3.12 63.10 43.10
CA ARG A 30 -3.68 62.80 44.43
C ARG A 30 -2.57 62.37 45.38
N LEU A 31 -2.70 62.74 46.65
CA LEU A 31 -1.87 62.26 47.74
C LEU A 31 -2.68 61.31 48.64
N ILE A 32 -2.14 60.10 48.85
CA ILE A 32 -2.70 59.11 49.77
C ILE A 32 -1.78 59.00 50.98
N LEU A 33 -2.30 59.28 52.17
CA LEU A 33 -1.55 59.20 53.42
C LEU A 33 -1.69 57.81 54.04
N THR A 34 -0.55 57.22 54.39
CA THR A 34 -0.45 55.89 55.02
C THR A 34 0.47 55.94 56.24
N GLY A 35 0.39 54.95 57.12
CA GLY A 35 1.26 54.82 58.30
C GLY A 35 0.82 55.67 59.50
N GLY A 36 1.62 55.64 60.57
CA GLY A 36 1.26 56.28 61.85
C GLY A 36 1.21 57.81 61.79
N GLY A 37 2.01 58.44 60.92
CA GLY A 37 2.05 59.90 60.75
C GLY A 37 0.77 60.49 60.16
N ALA A 38 -0.04 59.68 59.46
CA ALA A 38 -1.32 60.10 58.90
C ALA A 38 -2.38 60.43 59.98
N ARG A 39 -2.17 59.96 61.22
CA ARG A 39 -3.08 60.21 62.36
C ARG A 39 -2.91 61.58 63.01
N LEU A 40 -1.94 62.38 62.56
CA LEU A 40 -1.74 63.72 63.12
C LEU A 40 -2.99 64.58 62.90
N LYS A 41 -3.50 65.19 63.97
CA LYS A 41 -4.71 66.02 63.90
C LYS A 41 -4.52 67.13 62.88
N ASN A 42 -5.51 67.29 61.99
CA ASN A 42 -5.57 68.32 60.95
C ASN A 42 -4.44 68.26 59.89
N ILE A 43 -3.77 67.11 59.72
CA ILE A 43 -2.73 66.97 58.68
C ILE A 43 -3.30 67.04 57.27
N VAL A 44 -4.49 66.45 57.04
CA VAL A 44 -5.12 66.39 55.72
C VAL A 44 -5.49 67.78 55.20
N PRO A 45 -6.23 68.63 55.95
CA PRO A 45 -6.54 69.98 55.47
C PRO A 45 -5.30 70.86 55.32
N TYR A 46 -4.31 70.69 56.19
CA TYR A 46 -3.04 71.42 56.11
C TYR A 46 -2.30 71.11 54.80
N LEU A 47 -2.13 69.82 54.48
CA LEU A 47 -1.46 69.38 53.25
C LEU A 47 -2.26 69.74 51.99
N HIS A 48 -3.59 69.63 52.05
CA HIS A 48 -4.48 70.03 50.96
C HIS A 48 -4.32 71.52 50.63
N ASN A 49 -4.30 72.39 51.64
CA ASN A 49 -4.16 73.83 51.44
C ASN A 49 -2.76 74.23 50.94
N GLN A 50 -1.71 73.54 51.38
CA GLN A 50 -0.33 73.83 50.96
C GLN A 50 -0.03 73.36 49.54
N MET A 51 -0.59 72.22 49.12
CA MET A 51 -0.25 71.58 47.84
C MET A 51 -1.31 71.75 46.76
N GLY A 52 -2.52 72.25 47.09
CA GLY A 52 -3.60 72.47 46.14
C GLY A 52 -4.09 71.20 45.44
N MET A 53 -3.90 70.03 46.06
CA MET A 53 -4.28 68.72 45.50
C MET A 53 -5.07 67.89 46.51
N GLU A 54 -5.81 66.90 46.01
CA GLU A 54 -6.63 66.03 46.85
C GLU A 54 -5.74 65.18 47.78
N VAL A 55 -5.92 65.33 49.09
CA VAL A 55 -5.23 64.54 50.12
C VAL A 55 -6.26 63.66 50.83
N LYS A 56 -6.03 62.34 50.83
CA LYS A 56 -6.92 61.35 51.47
C LYS A 56 -6.13 60.41 52.38
N ILE A 57 -6.74 60.01 53.49
CA ILE A 57 -6.23 58.93 54.33
C ILE A 57 -6.66 57.59 53.73
N VAL A 58 -5.73 56.64 53.64
CA VAL A 58 -6.01 55.29 53.13
C VAL A 58 -6.96 54.53 54.07
N GLN A 59 -7.92 53.80 53.49
CA GLN A 59 -8.81 52.89 54.22
C GLN A 59 -8.54 51.43 53.78
N PRO A 60 -7.50 50.78 54.32
CA PRO A 60 -7.05 49.48 53.84
C PRO A 60 -7.99 48.34 54.22
N LEU A 61 -8.82 48.51 55.25
CA LEU A 61 -9.70 47.46 55.79
C LEU A 61 -11.10 47.44 55.17
N LEU A 62 -11.40 48.31 54.19
CA LEU A 62 -12.76 48.50 53.67
C LEU A 62 -13.34 47.20 53.07
N ASN A 63 -12.49 46.36 52.47
CA ASN A 63 -12.87 45.09 51.83
C ASN A 63 -12.35 43.85 52.59
N VAL A 64 -11.89 43.99 53.83
CA VAL A 64 -11.28 42.89 54.59
C VAL A 64 -12.12 42.57 55.81
N GLN A 65 -12.51 41.31 55.97
CA GLN A 65 -13.19 40.84 57.18
C GLN A 65 -12.19 40.70 58.32
N VAL A 66 -12.35 41.54 59.36
CA VAL A 66 -11.49 41.53 60.55
C VAL A 66 -12.14 40.65 61.62
N LYS A 67 -11.42 39.63 62.08
CA LYS A 67 -11.86 38.76 63.19
C LYS A 67 -11.80 39.52 64.53
N PRO A 68 -12.63 39.14 65.53
CA PRO A 68 -12.69 39.82 66.84
C PRO A 68 -11.34 39.83 67.58
N GLU A 69 -10.51 38.81 67.38
CA GLU A 69 -9.15 38.72 67.93
C GLU A 69 -8.21 39.84 67.44
N ALA A 70 -8.53 40.49 66.32
CA ALA A 70 -7.73 41.52 65.66
C ALA A 70 -8.40 42.91 65.65
N GLU A 71 -9.39 43.15 66.51
CA GLU A 71 -10.13 44.42 66.61
C GLU A 71 -9.26 45.64 66.91
N SER A 72 -8.10 45.45 67.53
CA SER A 72 -7.14 46.51 67.82
C SER A 72 -6.68 47.28 66.56
N ILE A 73 -6.69 46.62 65.40
CA ILE A 73 -6.27 47.18 64.11
C ILE A 73 -7.30 48.21 63.60
N GLN A 74 -8.58 48.07 63.96
CA GLN A 74 -9.62 49.03 63.57
C GLN A 74 -9.39 50.43 64.18
N LYS A 75 -8.64 50.53 65.29
CA LYS A 75 -8.28 51.82 65.91
C LYS A 75 -7.23 52.59 65.12
N CYS A 76 -6.42 51.91 64.31
CA CYS A 76 -5.30 52.47 63.55
C CYS A 76 -5.19 51.81 62.16
N PRO A 77 -6.21 51.91 61.31
CA PRO A 77 -6.23 51.19 60.04
C PRO A 77 -5.07 51.62 59.12
N GLU A 78 -4.62 52.86 59.17
CA GLU A 78 -3.57 53.41 58.29
C GLU A 78 -2.20 52.74 58.48
N GLN A 79 -1.96 52.16 59.66
CA GLN A 79 -0.71 51.46 59.97
C GLN A 79 -0.67 50.03 59.41
N SER A 80 -1.84 49.46 59.10
CA SER A 80 -1.97 48.06 58.66
C SER A 80 -1.56 47.83 57.21
N VAL A 81 -1.34 48.89 56.42
CA VAL A 81 -1.12 48.82 54.95
C VAL A 81 0.04 47.88 54.60
N VAL A 82 1.18 47.98 55.29
CA VAL A 82 2.37 47.17 54.99
C VAL A 82 2.14 45.70 55.37
N ALA A 83 1.59 45.45 56.56
CA ALA A 83 1.30 44.10 57.03
C ALA A 83 0.24 43.41 56.15
N LEU A 84 -0.80 44.16 55.74
CA LEU A 84 -1.83 43.69 54.82
C LEU A 84 -1.23 43.36 53.45
N GLY A 85 -0.36 44.22 52.91
CA GLY A 85 0.35 43.95 51.65
C GLY A 85 1.20 42.67 51.70
N MET A 86 1.90 42.44 52.81
CA MET A 86 2.66 41.20 53.02
C MET A 86 1.76 39.96 53.13
N ALA A 87 0.60 40.09 53.76
CA ALA A 87 -0.37 38.99 53.85
C ALA A 87 -1.03 38.67 52.50
N LEU A 88 -1.36 39.70 51.69
CA LEU A 88 -1.93 39.53 50.36
C LEU A 88 -1.01 38.75 49.43
N ARG A 89 0.32 38.89 49.60
CA ARG A 89 1.32 38.13 48.84
C ARG A 89 1.25 36.62 49.06
N CYS A 90 0.65 36.15 50.17
CA CYS A 90 0.45 34.72 50.44
C CYS A 90 -0.83 34.16 49.80
N VAL A 91 -1.75 35.01 49.36
CA VAL A 91 -3.10 34.61 48.93
C VAL A 91 -3.28 34.75 47.42
N ASP A 92 -2.73 35.81 46.82
CA ASP A 92 -2.95 36.14 45.42
C ASP A 92 -1.63 36.23 44.64
N ALA A 93 -1.73 36.04 43.32
CA ALA A 93 -0.60 36.16 42.40
C ALA A 93 -0.22 37.63 42.22
N VAL A 94 0.94 38.01 42.74
CA VAL A 94 1.47 39.37 42.60
C VAL A 94 2.13 39.51 41.22
N THR A 95 1.87 40.64 40.53
CA THR A 95 2.49 40.94 39.21
C THR A 95 4.02 41.02 39.25
N LEU A 96 4.58 41.31 40.42
CA LEU A 96 6.01 41.41 40.66
C LEU A 96 6.34 40.74 42.00
N ASP A 97 6.93 39.53 41.94
CA ASP A 97 7.29 38.72 43.11
C ASP A 97 8.81 38.78 43.35
N ILE A 98 9.25 39.54 44.37
CA ILE A 98 10.67 39.63 44.76
C ILE A 98 10.87 38.84 46.05
N ASN A 99 11.44 37.64 45.96
CA ASN A 99 11.79 36.82 47.11
C ASN A 99 13.30 36.88 47.38
N LEU A 100 13.69 37.32 48.59
CA LEU A 100 15.08 37.41 49.03
C LEU A 100 15.56 36.15 49.76
N ILE A 101 14.73 35.12 49.89
CA ILE A 101 15.12 33.85 50.50
C ILE A 101 16.07 33.12 49.54
N PRO A 102 17.30 32.76 49.97
CA PRO A 102 18.23 32.02 49.14
C PRO A 102 17.62 30.71 48.63
N PRO A 103 17.77 30.38 47.33
CA PRO A 103 17.16 29.18 46.75
C PRO A 103 17.66 27.88 47.39
N ARG A 104 18.88 27.90 47.94
CA ARG A 104 19.47 26.77 48.68
C ARG A 104 18.63 26.33 49.87
N ILE A 105 17.99 27.27 50.56
CA ILE A 105 17.14 26.97 51.73
C ILE A 105 15.81 26.36 51.26
N LEU A 106 15.25 26.85 50.15
CA LEU A 106 14.03 26.31 49.54
C LEU A 106 14.25 24.89 49.01
N GLU A 107 15.39 24.64 48.37
CA GLU A 107 15.76 23.31 47.90
C GLU A 107 15.98 22.33 49.05
N ALA A 108 16.59 22.77 50.15
CA ALA A 108 16.78 21.92 51.33
C ALA A 108 15.46 21.48 51.96
N ALA A 109 14.44 22.34 51.95
CA ALA A 109 13.08 21.97 52.38
C ALA A 109 12.45 20.93 51.43
N ARG A 110 12.56 21.14 50.11
CA ARG A 110 12.05 20.20 49.09
C ARG A 110 12.69 18.81 49.16
N ARG A 111 13.99 18.73 49.48
CA ARG A 111 14.70 17.44 49.59
C ARG A 111 14.11 16.53 50.68
N LYS A 112 13.61 17.09 51.78
CA LYS A 112 12.97 16.31 52.86
C LYS A 112 11.66 15.68 52.37
N GLU A 113 10.85 16.44 51.66
CA GLU A 113 9.60 15.95 51.07
C GLU A 113 9.88 14.90 49.99
N GLN A 114 10.87 15.16 49.11
CA GLN A 114 11.29 14.21 48.07
C GLN A 114 11.79 12.88 48.66
N ALA A 115 12.55 12.92 49.75
CA ALA A 115 13.00 11.71 50.44
C ALA A 115 11.84 10.89 51.00
N PHE A 116 10.81 11.56 51.53
CA PHE A 116 9.59 10.89 52.00
C PHE A 116 8.84 10.20 50.85
N TYR A 117 8.62 10.89 49.71
CA TYR A 117 7.98 10.29 48.54
C TYR A 117 8.80 9.15 47.93
N TRP A 118 10.13 9.26 47.93
CA TRP A 118 11.02 8.20 47.48
C TRP A 118 10.89 6.96 48.38
N GLY A 119 10.87 7.14 49.71
CA GLY A 119 10.64 6.04 50.65
C GLY A 119 9.28 5.36 50.44
N LEU A 120 8.22 6.15 50.22
CA LEU A 120 6.89 5.62 49.92
C LEU A 120 6.86 4.84 48.59
N SER A 121 7.55 5.32 47.56
CA SER A 121 7.65 4.66 46.25
C SER A 121 8.40 3.33 46.34
N VAL A 122 9.51 3.29 47.09
CA VAL A 122 10.26 2.05 47.36
C VAL A 122 9.41 1.05 48.14
N CYS A 123 8.68 1.49 49.16
CA CYS A 123 7.78 0.65 49.94
C CYS A 123 6.67 0.03 49.05
N ALA A 124 6.04 0.82 48.18
CA ALA A 124 5.05 0.34 47.24
C ALA A 124 5.62 -0.74 46.30
N LEU A 125 6.83 -0.51 45.77
CA LEU A 125 7.52 -1.49 44.91
C LEU A 125 7.78 -2.81 45.66
N VAL A 126 8.27 -2.73 46.91
CA VAL A 126 8.50 -3.93 47.75
C VAL A 126 7.20 -4.70 47.98
N LEU A 127 6.08 -4.02 48.26
CA LEU A 127 4.78 -4.67 48.44
C LEU A 127 4.27 -5.36 47.16
N ILE A 128 4.47 -4.75 46.00
CA ILE A 128 4.13 -5.36 44.71
C ILE A 128 4.95 -6.65 44.49
N PHE A 129 6.27 -6.60 44.71
CA PHE A 129 7.12 -7.79 44.59
C PHE A 129 6.75 -8.87 45.61
N ALA A 130 6.48 -8.49 46.87
CA ALA A 130 6.07 -9.41 47.92
C ALA A 130 4.75 -10.12 47.59
N SER A 131 3.86 -9.50 46.80
CA SER A 131 2.61 -10.11 46.32
C SER A 131 2.82 -11.04 45.12
N ILE A 132 3.58 -10.59 44.11
CA ILE A 132 3.72 -11.32 42.83
C ILE A 132 4.59 -12.57 42.96
N VAL A 133 5.71 -12.48 43.69
CA VAL A 133 6.68 -13.60 43.81
C VAL A 133 6.05 -14.89 44.37
N PRO A 134 5.30 -14.89 45.49
CA PRO A 134 4.67 -16.11 45.99
C PRO A 134 3.56 -16.61 45.07
N ALA A 135 2.79 -15.71 44.44
CA ALA A 135 1.76 -16.09 43.48
C ALA A 135 2.36 -16.82 42.26
N ALA A 136 3.44 -16.29 41.70
CA ALA A 136 4.18 -16.91 40.61
C ALA A 136 4.84 -18.24 41.03
N ALA A 137 5.39 -18.31 42.25
CA ALA A 137 5.97 -19.54 42.79
C ALA A 137 4.91 -20.66 42.94
N ASN A 138 3.69 -20.32 43.34
CA ASN A 138 2.58 -21.28 43.44
C ASN A 138 2.10 -21.75 42.06
N GLN A 139 1.97 -20.85 41.08
CA GLN A 139 1.67 -21.25 39.70
C GLN A 139 2.73 -22.20 39.13
N ASN A 140 4.02 -21.92 39.38
CA ASN A 140 5.12 -22.78 38.95
C ASN A 140 5.05 -24.19 39.56
N LYS A 141 4.55 -24.34 40.80
CA LYS A 141 4.31 -25.66 41.41
C LYS A 141 3.19 -26.42 40.70
N LEU A 142 2.05 -25.78 40.46
CA LEU A 142 0.92 -26.39 39.75
C LEU A 142 1.29 -26.81 38.32
N VAL A 143 2.04 -25.98 37.59
CA VAL A 143 2.52 -26.31 36.25
C VAL A 143 3.44 -27.53 36.30
N LYS A 144 4.36 -27.61 37.27
CA LYS A 144 5.22 -28.78 37.45
C LYS A 144 4.42 -30.05 37.74
N GLU A 145 3.39 -29.97 38.58
CA GLU A 145 2.49 -31.10 38.85
C GLU A 145 1.76 -31.58 37.59
N ARG A 146 1.19 -30.65 36.80
CA ARG A 146 0.54 -30.96 35.52
C ARG A 146 1.49 -31.58 34.51
N ILE A 147 2.74 -31.09 34.44
CA ILE A 147 3.77 -31.68 33.57
C ILE A 147 4.05 -33.13 33.97
N GLU A 148 4.14 -33.41 35.27
CA GLU A 148 4.33 -34.79 35.75
C GLU A 148 3.12 -35.70 35.47
N GLU A 149 1.90 -35.18 35.60
CA GLU A 149 0.67 -35.89 35.21
C GLU A 149 0.66 -36.22 33.71
N LEU A 150 0.95 -35.24 32.85
CA LEU A 150 1.08 -35.42 31.41
C LEU A 150 2.17 -36.43 31.04
N LYS A 151 3.34 -36.36 31.70
CA LYS A 151 4.41 -37.35 31.52
C LYS A 151 3.95 -38.75 31.87
N ARG A 152 3.17 -38.94 32.95
CA ARG A 152 2.59 -40.24 33.30
C ARG A 152 1.61 -40.73 32.23
N GLY A 153 0.75 -39.86 31.73
CA GLY A 153 -0.18 -40.19 30.64
C GLY A 153 0.55 -40.62 29.36
N ILE A 154 1.58 -39.87 28.96
CA ILE A 154 2.41 -40.20 27.80
C ILE A 154 3.14 -41.54 28.02
N ARG A 155 3.68 -41.80 29.21
CA ARG A 155 4.34 -43.08 29.54
C ARG A 155 3.44 -44.30 29.33
N LEU A 156 2.13 -44.16 29.60
CA LEU A 156 1.15 -45.23 29.41
C LEU A 156 0.81 -45.46 27.93
N TYR A 157 0.81 -44.39 27.13
CA TYR A 157 0.39 -44.46 25.73
C TYR A 157 1.53 -44.80 24.76
N ASP A 158 2.72 -44.23 24.98
CA ASP A 158 3.90 -44.43 24.13
C ASP A 158 5.19 -44.31 24.98
N PRO A 159 5.79 -45.44 25.43
CA PRO A 159 6.97 -45.44 26.28
C PRO A 159 8.24 -44.97 25.55
N GLU A 160 8.28 -45.01 24.21
CA GLU A 160 9.46 -44.60 23.44
C GLU A 160 9.58 -43.08 23.33
N LEU A 161 8.44 -42.37 23.29
CA LEU A 161 8.41 -40.91 23.23
C LEU A 161 9.13 -40.30 24.43
N VAL A 162 8.95 -40.90 25.61
CA VAL A 162 9.52 -40.45 26.89
C VAL A 162 11.04 -40.59 26.93
N GLN A 163 11.58 -41.65 26.32
CA GLN A 163 13.04 -41.86 26.23
C GLN A 163 13.72 -40.82 25.34
N ARG A 164 12.97 -40.24 24.39
CA ARG A 164 13.46 -39.22 23.46
C ARG A 164 13.31 -37.80 23.99
N ILE A 165 12.51 -37.56 25.04
CA ILE A 165 12.36 -36.23 25.66
C ILE A 165 13.61 -35.93 26.50
N ARG A 166 14.55 -35.17 25.93
CA ARG A 166 15.68 -34.58 26.65
C ARG A 166 15.35 -33.17 27.12
N PRO A 167 15.69 -32.77 28.37
CA PRO A 167 15.55 -31.39 28.79
C PRO A 167 16.42 -30.48 27.91
N GLY A 168 15.78 -29.56 27.18
CA GLY A 168 16.43 -28.66 26.22
C GLY A 168 16.44 -29.12 24.76
N GLY A 169 15.89 -30.30 24.44
CA GLY A 169 15.74 -30.80 23.07
C GLY A 169 14.39 -30.43 22.43
N THR A 170 14.31 -30.47 21.10
CA THR A 170 13.04 -30.35 20.37
C THR A 170 12.13 -31.56 20.67
N ALA A 171 10.82 -31.34 20.74
CA ALA A 171 9.88 -32.41 21.06
C ALA A 171 9.95 -33.54 20.01
N PRO A 172 10.18 -34.80 20.42
CA PRO A 172 10.19 -35.93 19.48
C PRO A 172 8.79 -36.10 18.87
N GLN A 173 8.72 -36.23 17.55
CA GLN A 173 7.45 -36.51 16.86
C GLN A 173 7.10 -37.99 16.94
N SER A 174 5.80 -38.30 17.17
CA SER A 174 5.31 -39.67 17.18
C SER A 174 5.43 -40.33 15.80
N GLU A 175 5.62 -41.66 15.77
CA GLU A 175 5.68 -42.41 14.51
C GLU A 175 4.40 -42.28 13.69
N LEU A 176 3.26 -42.13 14.36
CA LEU A 176 1.96 -41.92 13.72
C LEU A 176 1.91 -40.60 12.95
N ASN A 177 2.49 -39.53 13.51
CA ASN A 177 2.59 -38.24 12.82
C ASN A 177 3.50 -38.33 11.59
N LEU A 178 4.58 -39.10 11.66
CA LEU A 178 5.44 -39.35 10.49
C LEU A 178 4.68 -40.09 9.38
N LYS A 179 3.92 -41.14 9.72
CA LYS A 179 3.06 -41.87 8.77
C LYS A 179 2.00 -40.96 8.15
N LEU A 180 1.39 -40.08 8.94
CA LEU A 180 0.40 -39.10 8.47
C LEU A 180 1.03 -38.13 7.47
N ASN A 181 2.17 -37.54 7.80
CA ASN A 181 2.86 -36.59 6.93
C ASN A 181 3.27 -37.23 5.61
N PHE A 182 3.77 -38.47 5.64
CA PHE A 182 4.08 -39.22 4.42
C PHE A 182 2.84 -39.43 3.53
N ARG A 183 1.69 -39.78 4.12
CA ARG A 183 0.43 -39.93 3.38
C ARG A 183 -0.05 -38.61 2.76
N LYS A 184 0.10 -37.48 3.46
CA LYS A 184 -0.23 -36.15 2.94
C LYS A 184 0.61 -35.80 1.71
N GLN A 185 1.93 -35.98 1.80
CA GLN A 185 2.82 -35.77 0.65
C GLN A 185 2.41 -36.62 -0.55
N HIS A 186 2.00 -37.88 -0.32
CA HIS A 186 1.52 -38.72 -1.42
C HIS A 186 0.24 -38.18 -2.07
N LEU A 187 -0.71 -37.67 -1.29
CA LEU A 187 -1.91 -37.01 -1.84
C LEU A 187 -1.56 -35.78 -2.67
N ASP A 188 -0.61 -34.96 -2.23
CA ASP A 188 -0.16 -33.78 -2.97
C ASP A 188 0.42 -34.17 -4.34
N THR A 189 1.21 -35.25 -4.41
CA THR A 189 1.75 -35.75 -5.68
C THR A 189 0.65 -36.20 -6.66
N LEU A 190 -0.36 -36.93 -6.16
CA LEU A 190 -1.49 -37.36 -6.97
C LEU A 190 -2.32 -36.16 -7.46
N GLN A 191 -2.53 -35.16 -6.61
CA GLN A 191 -3.21 -33.94 -7.00
C GLN A 191 -2.45 -33.20 -8.11
N GLY A 192 -1.12 -33.18 -8.05
CA GLY A 192 -0.26 -32.65 -9.11
C GLY A 192 -0.48 -33.34 -10.46
N HIS A 193 -0.57 -34.67 -10.48
CA HIS A 193 -0.85 -35.45 -11.69
C HIS A 193 -2.23 -35.15 -12.27
N VAL A 194 -3.26 -35.00 -11.44
CA VAL A 194 -4.61 -34.65 -11.91
C VAL A 194 -4.63 -33.25 -12.51
N ARG A 195 -3.97 -32.28 -11.88
CA ARG A 195 -3.90 -30.90 -12.39
C ARG A 195 -3.20 -30.80 -13.74
N THR A 196 -2.14 -31.57 -13.95
CA THR A 196 -1.41 -31.62 -15.24
C THR A 196 -2.29 -32.21 -16.34
N LEU A 197 -3.02 -33.29 -16.06
CA LEU A 197 -3.97 -33.88 -17.01
C LEU A 197 -5.13 -32.91 -17.34
N ASP A 198 -5.70 -32.24 -16.34
CA ASP A 198 -6.79 -31.28 -16.57
C ASP A 198 -6.33 -30.07 -17.39
N ARG A 199 -5.11 -29.57 -17.14
CA ARG A 199 -4.49 -28.52 -17.96
C ARG A 199 -4.31 -28.97 -19.40
N ALA A 200 -3.77 -30.18 -19.64
CA ALA A 200 -3.61 -30.72 -20.98
C ALA A 200 -4.94 -30.89 -21.72
N ARG A 201 -6.01 -31.30 -21.01
CA ARG A 201 -7.36 -31.38 -21.58
C ARG A 201 -7.89 -30.00 -22.00
N ARG A 202 -7.75 -28.98 -21.16
CA ARG A 202 -8.19 -27.61 -21.47
C ARG A 202 -7.42 -27.02 -22.64
N GLN A 203 -6.11 -27.25 -22.69
CA GLN A 203 -5.25 -26.83 -23.80
C GLN A 203 -5.63 -27.45 -25.15
N ARG A 204 -6.44 -28.51 -25.23
CA ARG A 204 -6.92 -29.07 -26.51
C ARG A 204 -8.18 -28.40 -27.07
N ARG A 205 -8.91 -27.61 -26.26
CA ARG A 205 -10.20 -26.99 -26.65
C ARG A 205 -10.10 -25.50 -27.02
N PHE A 206 -8.90 -24.93 -27.00
CA PHE A 206 -8.66 -23.50 -27.17
C PHE A 206 -9.19 -22.91 -28.49
N TRP A 207 -9.10 -23.66 -29.59
CA TRP A 207 -9.50 -23.22 -30.92
C TRP A 207 -11.00 -22.96 -31.05
N LEU A 208 -11.85 -23.62 -30.25
CA LEU A 208 -13.29 -23.38 -30.29
C LEU A 208 -13.64 -21.95 -29.90
N ASP A 209 -12.99 -21.41 -28.87
CA ASP A 209 -13.25 -20.05 -28.41
C ASP A 209 -12.75 -19.01 -29.42
N GLU A 210 -11.61 -19.28 -30.06
CA GLU A 210 -11.04 -18.44 -31.13
C GLU A 210 -11.92 -18.43 -32.38
N MET A 211 -12.46 -19.59 -32.78
CA MET A 211 -13.41 -19.70 -33.89
C MET A 211 -14.69 -18.92 -33.65
N VAL A 212 -15.24 -18.99 -32.44
CA VAL A 212 -16.47 -18.24 -32.11
C VAL A 212 -16.18 -16.75 -32.07
N PHE A 213 -15.03 -16.32 -31.54
CA PHE A 213 -14.60 -14.92 -31.59
C PHE A 213 -14.56 -14.37 -33.02
N LEU A 214 -13.98 -15.11 -33.97
CA LEU A 214 -13.98 -14.69 -35.38
C LEU A 214 -15.37 -14.62 -35.98
N ASN A 215 -16.28 -15.49 -35.55
CA ASN A 215 -17.65 -15.46 -36.01
C ASN A 215 -18.41 -14.24 -35.47
N GLU A 216 -18.13 -13.82 -34.25
CA GLU A 216 -18.70 -12.60 -33.64
C GLU A 216 -18.16 -11.32 -34.27
N ALA A 217 -16.93 -11.33 -34.77
CA ALA A 217 -16.29 -10.19 -35.43
C ALA A 217 -16.78 -9.93 -36.87
N ARG A 218 -17.68 -10.76 -37.43
CA ARG A 218 -18.18 -10.60 -38.80
C ARG A 218 -19.03 -9.32 -38.95
N PRO A 219 -18.97 -8.65 -40.12
CA PRO A 219 -19.79 -7.47 -40.40
C PRO A 219 -21.28 -7.84 -40.46
N THR A 220 -22.15 -6.90 -40.03
CA THR A 220 -23.61 -7.13 -39.96
C THR A 220 -24.33 -6.88 -41.28
N LEU A 221 -23.79 -5.99 -42.12
CA LEU A 221 -24.39 -5.58 -43.39
C LEU A 221 -23.81 -6.30 -44.61
N GLY A 222 -22.58 -6.81 -44.49
CA GLY A 222 -21.82 -7.41 -45.59
C GLY A 222 -21.67 -8.93 -45.48
N LYS A 223 -21.52 -9.61 -46.62
CA LYS A 223 -21.23 -11.05 -46.64
C LYS A 223 -19.73 -11.32 -46.70
N ILE A 224 -19.29 -12.24 -45.84
CA ILE A 224 -17.92 -12.74 -45.78
C ILE A 224 -17.92 -14.28 -45.68
N TRP A 225 -17.04 -14.92 -46.44
CA TRP A 225 -16.86 -16.37 -46.47
C TRP A 225 -15.43 -16.73 -46.08
N PHE A 226 -15.26 -17.77 -45.28
CA PHE A 226 -13.95 -18.31 -44.91
C PHE A 226 -13.71 -19.61 -45.67
N SER A 227 -12.59 -19.70 -46.37
CA SER A 227 -12.20 -20.90 -47.13
C SER A 227 -11.29 -21.83 -46.35
N SER A 228 -10.40 -21.27 -45.52
CA SER A 228 -9.47 -22.02 -44.68
C SER A 228 -9.09 -21.24 -43.43
N MET A 229 -8.85 -21.96 -42.35
CA MET A 229 -8.33 -21.43 -41.10
C MET A 229 -7.21 -22.32 -40.57
N GLU A 230 -6.04 -21.74 -40.36
CA GLU A 230 -4.85 -22.46 -39.93
C GLU A 230 -4.32 -21.88 -38.63
N THR A 231 -4.10 -22.72 -37.61
CA THR A 231 -3.45 -22.28 -36.39
C THR A 231 -1.99 -21.92 -36.68
N THR A 232 -1.57 -20.77 -36.21
CA THR A 232 -0.19 -20.28 -36.30
C THR A 232 0.35 -19.94 -34.92
N ARG A 233 1.67 -19.91 -34.81
CA ARG A 233 2.36 -19.39 -33.64
C ARG A 233 3.13 -18.13 -34.00
N PHE A 234 2.78 -17.04 -33.34
CA PHE A 234 3.57 -15.82 -33.29
C PHE A 234 4.62 -15.97 -32.18
N VAL A 235 5.88 -15.73 -32.52
CA VAL A 235 6.99 -15.76 -31.55
C VAL A 235 6.83 -14.57 -30.59
N GLU A 236 6.69 -14.84 -29.30
CA GLU A 236 6.62 -13.81 -28.26
C GLU A 236 8.02 -13.43 -27.77
N GLU A 237 8.16 -12.27 -27.15
CA GLU A 237 9.46 -11.73 -26.73
C GLU A 237 10.18 -12.66 -25.72
N GLY A 238 9.42 -13.41 -24.91
CA GLY A 238 9.94 -14.43 -23.99
C GLY A 238 10.42 -15.73 -24.65
N ASP A 239 10.05 -16.00 -25.90
CA ASP A 239 10.50 -17.20 -26.63
C ASP A 239 11.92 -17.04 -27.23
N LYS A 240 12.41 -15.80 -27.34
CA LYS A 240 13.70 -15.48 -27.97
C LYS A 240 14.91 -15.92 -27.14
N GLU A 241 14.73 -16.25 -25.87
CA GLU A 241 15.81 -16.72 -24.99
C GLU A 241 16.17 -18.20 -25.20
N GLY A 242 15.38 -18.95 -25.98
CA GLY A 242 15.56 -20.40 -26.17
C GLY A 242 16.21 -20.87 -27.49
N LEU A 243 16.47 -19.98 -28.46
CA LEU A 243 16.89 -20.39 -29.80
C LEU A 243 18.39 -20.15 -30.07
N GLN A 244 19.21 -21.19 -29.89
CA GLN A 244 20.61 -21.19 -30.36
C GLN A 244 20.69 -21.17 -31.90
N PRO A 245 21.66 -20.45 -32.50
CA PRO A 245 21.81 -20.39 -33.94
C PRO A 245 22.53 -21.66 -34.42
N GLY A 246 21.81 -22.55 -35.11
CA GLY A 246 22.40 -23.79 -35.58
C GLY A 246 21.67 -24.42 -36.77
N ARG A 247 22.38 -24.43 -37.91
CA ARG A 247 22.22 -25.32 -39.08
C ARG A 247 21.33 -24.83 -40.23
N LYS A 248 22.00 -24.40 -41.30
CA LYS A 248 21.47 -24.26 -42.67
C LYS A 248 20.93 -25.61 -43.15
N GLY A 249 19.66 -25.62 -43.57
CA GLY A 249 18.98 -26.77 -44.18
C GLY A 249 18.13 -26.30 -45.37
N SER A 250 18.31 -27.00 -46.48
CA SER A 250 17.76 -26.84 -47.84
C SER A 250 16.44 -26.08 -48.04
N ALA A 251 16.48 -25.20 -49.05
CA ALA A 251 15.35 -24.58 -49.70
C ALA A 251 14.26 -25.58 -50.11
N ARG A 252 13.00 -25.23 -49.81
CA ARG A 252 11.81 -25.70 -50.54
C ARG A 252 11.15 -24.52 -51.23
N VAL A 253 10.66 -24.82 -52.42
CA VAL A 253 10.15 -23.94 -53.46
C VAL A 253 8.80 -23.32 -53.07
N GLY A 254 8.69 -22.00 -53.20
CA GLY A 254 7.50 -21.33 -53.76
C GLY A 254 6.38 -20.87 -52.83
N VAL A 255 6.64 -19.90 -51.94
CA VAL A 255 5.64 -18.91 -51.47
C VAL A 255 6.32 -17.54 -51.53
N PRO A 256 5.72 -16.47 -52.09
CA PRO A 256 6.36 -15.16 -52.05
C PRO A 256 6.42 -14.70 -50.60
N ALA A 257 7.63 -14.60 -50.07
CA ALA A 257 7.89 -14.07 -48.74
C ALA A 257 7.47 -12.60 -48.69
N MET A 258 6.55 -12.27 -47.79
CA MET A 258 6.38 -10.90 -47.30
C MET A 258 7.68 -10.50 -46.61
N ALA A 259 8.26 -9.37 -47.03
CA ALA A 259 9.45 -8.83 -46.42
C ALA A 259 9.14 -8.37 -44.99
N GLY A 260 9.85 -8.94 -44.01
CA GLY A 260 9.76 -8.58 -42.58
C GLY A 260 8.95 -9.58 -41.75
N GLY A 261 9.62 -10.34 -40.86
CA GLY A 261 8.90 -11.07 -39.80
C GLY A 261 9.57 -12.35 -39.32
N GLY A 262 9.54 -12.54 -37.99
CA GLY A 262 10.02 -13.73 -37.30
C GLY A 262 9.40 -15.03 -37.82
N GLN A 263 10.10 -16.14 -37.58
CA GLN A 263 9.78 -17.46 -38.09
C GLN A 263 8.40 -17.95 -37.59
N ARG A 264 7.37 -17.88 -38.45
CA ARG A 264 6.01 -18.36 -38.21
C ARG A 264 5.92 -19.84 -38.59
N THR A 265 5.22 -20.65 -37.80
CA THR A 265 4.97 -22.07 -38.10
C THR A 265 3.49 -22.29 -38.37
N THR A 266 3.14 -22.79 -39.56
CA THR A 266 1.78 -23.14 -39.96
C THR A 266 1.44 -24.58 -39.58
N GLY A 267 0.30 -24.80 -38.92
CA GLY A 267 -0.23 -26.14 -38.63
C GLY A 267 -0.48 -26.42 -37.14
N PHE A 268 -1.15 -27.53 -36.85
CA PHE A 268 -1.37 -27.99 -35.47
C PHE A 268 -0.04 -28.40 -34.85
N VAL A 269 0.41 -27.63 -33.85
CA VAL A 269 1.60 -27.96 -33.08
C VAL A 269 1.38 -29.31 -32.38
N GLY A 270 2.15 -30.33 -32.78
CA GLY A 270 2.05 -31.70 -32.26
C GLY A 270 1.50 -32.77 -33.23
N ILE A 271 1.10 -32.41 -34.45
CA ILE A 271 0.84 -33.37 -35.54
C ILE A 271 1.75 -33.01 -36.72
N GLU A 272 3.02 -33.36 -36.62
CA GLU A 272 3.89 -33.41 -37.80
C GLU A 272 3.47 -34.61 -38.67
N SER A 273 3.34 -34.40 -39.98
CA SER A 273 3.12 -35.48 -40.95
C SER A 273 4.22 -36.53 -40.78
N LEU A 274 3.85 -37.72 -40.30
CA LEU A 274 4.70 -38.91 -40.28
C LEU A 274 5.21 -39.20 -41.70
N GLY A 275 6.43 -38.78 -41.99
CA GLY A 275 7.06 -38.96 -43.30
C GLY A 275 8.57 -38.76 -43.22
N GLY A 276 9.26 -39.53 -42.37
CA GLY A 276 10.72 -39.53 -42.24
C GLY A 276 11.19 -40.22 -40.95
N PRO A 277 12.35 -40.90 -40.94
CA PRO A 277 12.58 -42.04 -40.06
C PRO A 277 12.70 -41.66 -38.59
N ALA A 278 12.08 -42.49 -37.76
CA ALA A 278 11.99 -42.39 -36.32
C ALA A 278 13.35 -42.16 -35.64
N VAL A 279 13.47 -41.05 -34.90
CA VAL A 279 14.52 -40.89 -33.89
C VAL A 279 14.05 -41.61 -32.63
N ARG A 280 14.71 -42.73 -32.34
CA ARG A 280 14.54 -43.53 -31.11
C ARG A 280 14.71 -42.65 -29.87
N ALA A 281 13.77 -42.76 -28.94
CA ALA A 281 13.92 -42.27 -27.58
C ALA A 281 15.11 -42.97 -26.91
N ALA A 282 16.16 -42.21 -26.61
CA ALA A 282 17.30 -42.69 -25.84
C ALA A 282 16.98 -42.62 -24.34
N ALA A 283 17.17 -43.75 -23.67
CA ALA A 283 16.94 -43.95 -22.26
C ALA A 283 17.84 -43.06 -21.38
N ALA A 284 17.25 -42.58 -20.29
CA ALA A 284 17.91 -41.86 -19.23
C ALA A 284 18.91 -42.76 -18.47
N GLN A 285 20.13 -42.25 -18.25
CA GLN A 285 21.07 -42.78 -17.27
C GLN A 285 21.25 -41.75 -16.15
N ARG A 286 21.04 -42.25 -14.93
CA ARG A 286 20.96 -41.54 -13.66
C ARG A 286 22.36 -41.41 -13.05
N GLY A 287 22.69 -40.25 -12.47
CA GLY A 287 23.81 -40.12 -11.52
C GLY A 287 24.10 -38.69 -11.09
N GLY A 288 24.16 -38.43 -9.77
CA GLY A 288 25.00 -37.35 -9.22
C GLY A 288 24.34 -36.17 -8.51
N ARG A 289 23.80 -36.44 -7.31
CA ARG A 289 23.74 -35.63 -6.06
C ARG A 289 24.48 -34.26 -6.03
N GLY A 290 23.76 -33.19 -5.64
CA GLY A 290 24.34 -31.98 -5.03
C GLY A 290 23.45 -30.73 -5.04
N GLY A 291 22.99 -30.31 -3.85
CA GLY A 291 22.79 -28.93 -3.35
C GLY A 291 22.12 -27.82 -4.19
N ASP A 292 21.08 -27.23 -3.55
CA ASP A 292 20.61 -25.85 -3.64
C ASP A 292 19.72 -25.36 -4.81
N GLU A 293 18.78 -24.50 -4.37
CA GLU A 293 17.83 -23.65 -5.10
C GLU A 293 16.68 -24.34 -5.85
N VAL A 294 15.52 -24.37 -5.19
CA VAL A 294 14.21 -24.40 -5.86
C VAL A 294 14.02 -23.06 -6.57
N LYS A 295 14.62 -22.91 -7.75
CA LYS A 295 14.05 -22.04 -8.79
C LYS A 295 12.97 -22.86 -9.47
N GLU A 296 11.81 -22.24 -9.67
CA GLU A 296 10.73 -22.79 -10.49
C GLU A 296 11.31 -23.18 -11.85
N GLU A 297 11.64 -24.46 -12.03
CA GLU A 297 11.86 -25.01 -13.37
C GLU A 297 10.50 -25.01 -14.05
N GLU A 298 10.21 -23.88 -14.70
CA GLU A 298 9.19 -23.80 -15.72
C GLU A 298 9.40 -24.99 -16.67
N ASN A 299 8.31 -25.74 -16.78
CA ASN A 299 8.12 -26.94 -17.55
C ASN A 299 8.80 -26.85 -18.95
N LYS A 300 10.07 -27.28 -19.05
CA LYS A 300 10.86 -27.38 -20.30
C LYS A 300 10.26 -28.33 -21.34
N THR A 301 9.14 -28.97 -21.00
CA THR A 301 8.33 -29.85 -21.86
C THR A 301 6.92 -29.32 -22.09
N ALA A 302 6.65 -28.05 -21.82
CA ALA A 302 5.40 -27.41 -22.23
C ALA A 302 5.41 -27.29 -23.75
N VAL A 303 4.60 -28.12 -24.42
CA VAL A 303 4.30 -27.93 -25.84
C VAL A 303 3.75 -26.50 -25.99
N PRO A 304 4.40 -25.64 -26.79
CA PRO A 304 3.95 -24.27 -26.93
C PRO A 304 2.56 -24.27 -27.57
N SER A 305 1.61 -23.60 -26.92
CA SER A 305 0.26 -23.45 -27.47
C SER A 305 0.28 -22.49 -28.65
N ALA A 306 -0.50 -22.78 -29.69
CA ALA A 306 -0.77 -21.80 -30.74
C ALA A 306 -1.44 -20.55 -30.13
N ASN A 307 -1.00 -19.37 -30.58
CA ASN A 307 -1.46 -18.07 -30.10
C ASN A 307 -2.01 -17.21 -31.24
N GLY A 308 -2.26 -17.78 -32.42
CA GLY A 308 -2.87 -17.08 -33.52
C GLY A 308 -3.48 -17.99 -34.57
N MET A 309 -4.19 -17.36 -35.51
CA MET A 309 -4.82 -18.04 -36.63
C MET A 309 -4.68 -17.24 -37.93
N ILE A 310 -4.36 -17.94 -39.01
CA ILE A 310 -4.35 -17.42 -40.37
C ILE A 310 -5.69 -17.77 -41.00
N ILE A 311 -6.35 -16.78 -41.59
CA ILE A 311 -7.68 -16.90 -42.16
C ILE A 311 -7.59 -16.53 -43.63
N HIS A 312 -8.07 -17.44 -44.47
CA HIS A 312 -8.29 -17.19 -45.89
C HIS A 312 -9.78 -17.10 -46.16
N GLY A 313 -10.17 -16.12 -46.98
CA GLY A 313 -11.58 -15.91 -47.27
C GLY A 313 -11.85 -14.98 -48.44
N TYR A 314 -13.15 -14.74 -48.65
CA TYR A 314 -13.70 -13.90 -49.70
C TYR A 314 -14.69 -12.90 -49.08
N ALA A 315 -14.63 -11.65 -49.53
CA ALA A 315 -15.54 -10.58 -49.13
C ALA A 315 -16.35 -10.07 -50.32
N GLU A 316 -17.59 -9.64 -50.06
CA GLU A 316 -18.49 -9.07 -51.07
C GLU A 316 -17.99 -7.73 -51.63
N SER A 317 -17.32 -6.92 -50.80
CA SER A 317 -16.72 -5.65 -51.21
C SER A 317 -15.53 -5.27 -50.32
N ASP A 318 -14.69 -4.34 -50.79
CA ASP A 318 -13.60 -3.77 -50.00
C ASP A 318 -14.08 -3.19 -48.67
N LYS A 319 -15.23 -2.51 -48.68
CA LYS A 319 -15.84 -1.94 -47.45
C LYS A 319 -16.13 -3.02 -46.41
N THR A 320 -16.71 -4.14 -46.84
CA THR A 320 -17.04 -5.26 -45.94
C THR A 320 -15.80 -5.95 -45.37
N LEU A 321 -14.69 -5.94 -46.11
CA LEU A 321 -13.41 -6.44 -45.63
C LEU A 321 -12.84 -5.53 -44.54
N TYR A 322 -12.83 -4.20 -44.74
CA TYR A 322 -12.38 -3.26 -43.72
C TYR A 322 -13.28 -3.26 -42.48
N GLU A 323 -14.61 -3.39 -42.65
CA GLU A 323 -15.54 -3.57 -41.52
C GLU A 323 -15.23 -4.84 -40.71
N PHE A 324 -14.83 -5.93 -41.37
CA PHE A 324 -14.39 -7.15 -40.69
C PHE A 324 -13.07 -6.95 -39.93
N LEU A 325 -12.09 -6.27 -40.53
CA LEU A 325 -10.82 -5.95 -39.88
C LEU A 325 -11.03 -5.07 -38.64
N ASP A 326 -11.92 -4.08 -38.72
CA ASP A 326 -12.29 -3.24 -37.59
C ASP A 326 -13.08 -4.04 -36.54
N GLY A 327 -13.97 -4.93 -36.98
CA GLY A 327 -14.68 -5.88 -36.12
C GLY A 327 -13.72 -6.74 -35.30
N LEU A 328 -12.64 -7.23 -35.90
CA LEU A 328 -11.60 -8.00 -35.19
C LEU A 328 -10.87 -7.18 -34.11
N ARG A 329 -10.65 -5.88 -34.36
CA ARG A 329 -9.95 -4.97 -33.42
C ARG A 329 -10.82 -4.52 -32.24
N ILE A 330 -12.13 -4.44 -32.44
CA ILE A 330 -13.08 -3.92 -31.44
C ILE A 330 -13.69 -5.05 -30.62
N THR A 331 -13.90 -6.23 -31.22
CA THR A 331 -14.59 -7.34 -30.56
C THR A 331 -13.77 -7.86 -29.38
N SER A 332 -14.45 -8.15 -28.27
CA SER A 332 -13.87 -8.82 -27.10
C SER A 332 -14.88 -9.84 -26.58
N ARG A 333 -14.45 -11.09 -26.38
CA ARG A 333 -15.31 -12.17 -25.90
C ARG A 333 -14.97 -12.54 -24.47
N GLN A 334 -15.97 -12.68 -23.60
CA GLN A 334 -15.77 -13.22 -22.25
C GLN A 334 -15.82 -14.74 -22.28
N LEU A 335 -14.77 -15.37 -21.75
CA LEU A 335 -14.62 -16.82 -21.62
C LEU A 335 -15.30 -17.30 -20.32
N PRO A 336 -15.69 -18.59 -20.23
CA PRO A 336 -16.35 -19.15 -19.04
C PRO A 336 -15.53 -19.06 -17.73
N ASN A 337 -14.21 -18.89 -17.84
CA ASN A 337 -13.30 -18.70 -16.70
C ASN A 337 -13.16 -17.24 -16.25
N GLY A 338 -13.96 -16.32 -16.82
CA GLY A 338 -13.94 -14.88 -16.51
C GLY A 338 -12.88 -14.08 -17.25
N TRP A 339 -12.04 -14.70 -18.08
CA TRP A 339 -11.04 -14.01 -18.89
C TRP A 339 -11.68 -13.46 -20.17
N PHE A 340 -11.06 -12.47 -20.78
CA PHE A 340 -11.43 -11.91 -22.08
C PHE A 340 -10.48 -12.37 -23.16
N LEU A 341 -11.02 -12.73 -24.32
CA LEU A 341 -10.30 -13.04 -25.57
C LEU A 341 -10.47 -11.86 -26.53
N SER A 342 -9.34 -11.37 -27.07
CA SER A 342 -9.30 -10.28 -28.06
C SER A 342 -8.17 -10.50 -29.05
N ALA A 343 -8.23 -9.80 -30.19
CA ALA A 343 -7.11 -9.73 -31.12
C ALA A 343 -6.09 -8.70 -30.61
N GLU A 344 -4.86 -9.14 -30.41
CA GLU A 344 -3.73 -8.26 -30.05
C GLU A 344 -3.15 -7.59 -31.29
N GLU A 345 -2.98 -8.38 -32.35
CA GLU A 345 -2.42 -7.95 -33.62
C GLU A 345 -3.24 -8.55 -34.74
N VAL A 346 -3.64 -7.72 -35.70
CA VAL A 346 -4.35 -8.13 -36.92
C VAL A 346 -3.48 -7.71 -38.09
N ALA A 347 -2.71 -8.65 -38.63
CA ALA A 347 -1.85 -8.41 -39.79
C ALA A 347 -2.64 -8.71 -41.06
N PHE A 348 -2.79 -7.70 -41.91
CA PHE A 348 -3.51 -7.79 -43.18
C PHE A 348 -2.59 -7.34 -44.31
N SER A 349 -2.56 -8.11 -45.39
CA SER A 349 -1.80 -7.78 -46.60
C SER A 349 -2.73 -7.36 -47.72
N GLU A 350 -2.69 -6.09 -48.11
CA GLU A 350 -3.43 -5.58 -49.27
C GLU A 350 -3.01 -6.26 -50.57
N ALA A 351 -1.78 -6.76 -50.65
CA ALA A 351 -1.29 -7.53 -51.80
C ALA A 351 -2.01 -8.87 -51.99
N SER A 352 -2.68 -9.39 -50.95
CA SER A 352 -3.51 -10.61 -51.02
C SER A 352 -4.91 -10.38 -51.60
N VAL A 353 -5.26 -9.11 -51.87
CA VAL A 353 -6.57 -8.72 -52.37
C VAL A 353 -6.61 -8.81 -53.89
N HIS A 354 -7.40 -9.76 -54.40
CA HIS A 354 -7.63 -9.95 -55.81
C HIS A 354 -9.14 -9.99 -56.08
N ARG A 355 -9.54 -9.41 -57.21
CA ARG A 355 -10.92 -9.49 -57.71
C ARG A 355 -11.13 -10.81 -58.43
N VAL A 356 -12.05 -11.60 -57.90
CA VAL A 356 -12.32 -12.97 -58.32
C VAL A 356 -13.81 -13.13 -58.63
N PRO A 357 -14.21 -13.91 -59.66
CA PRO A 357 -15.61 -14.08 -59.98
C PRO A 357 -16.36 -14.95 -58.92
N TRP A 358 -17.68 -14.81 -58.85
CA TRP A 358 -18.52 -15.46 -57.83
C TRP A 358 -18.51 -17.00 -57.88
N ASN A 359 -18.21 -17.59 -59.03
CA ASN A 359 -18.07 -19.04 -59.23
C ASN A 359 -16.95 -19.65 -58.36
N VAL A 360 -15.95 -18.87 -57.94
CA VAL A 360 -14.86 -19.38 -57.10
C VAL A 360 -15.31 -19.81 -55.70
N LEU A 361 -16.47 -19.34 -55.22
CA LEU A 361 -17.03 -19.84 -53.96
C LEU A 361 -17.36 -21.35 -54.00
N TYR A 362 -17.58 -21.93 -55.19
CA TYR A 362 -17.85 -23.37 -55.32
C TYR A 362 -16.58 -24.23 -55.23
N ASP A 363 -15.41 -23.67 -55.55
CA ASP A 363 -14.10 -24.34 -55.49
C ASP A 363 -13.06 -23.43 -54.81
N ALA A 364 -13.40 -23.03 -53.59
CA ALA A 364 -12.63 -22.08 -52.81
C ALA A 364 -11.26 -22.66 -52.39
N SER A 365 -10.18 -21.95 -52.70
CA SER A 365 -8.81 -22.38 -52.36
C SER A 365 -8.59 -22.45 -50.85
N THR A 366 -8.00 -23.55 -50.40
CA THR A 366 -7.65 -23.79 -48.99
C THR A 366 -6.28 -23.23 -48.59
N THR A 367 -5.42 -22.90 -49.57
CA THR A 367 -3.99 -22.57 -49.34
C THR A 367 -3.67 -21.08 -49.56
N GLY A 368 -4.67 -20.21 -49.46
CA GLY A 368 -4.51 -18.78 -49.73
C GLY A 368 -4.44 -18.43 -51.22
N SER A 369 -4.22 -17.14 -51.53
CA SER A 369 -4.48 -16.44 -52.80
C SER A 369 -3.65 -16.88 -54.01
N THR A 370 -3.63 -18.18 -54.32
CA THR A 370 -3.31 -18.65 -55.65
C THR A 370 -4.62 -18.68 -56.43
N VAL A 371 -4.83 -17.65 -57.26
CA VAL A 371 -5.82 -17.73 -58.33
C VAL A 371 -5.49 -19.00 -59.10
N ALA A 372 -6.38 -19.99 -59.06
CA ALA A 372 -6.19 -21.24 -59.78
C ALA A 372 -5.88 -20.89 -61.24
N LYS A 373 -4.82 -21.50 -61.77
CA LYS A 373 -4.21 -21.21 -63.07
C LYS A 373 -5.24 -21.46 -64.19
N GLY A 374 -6.07 -20.47 -64.47
CA GLY A 374 -7.20 -20.57 -65.40
C GLY A 374 -8.33 -19.57 -65.18
N ASP A 375 -8.41 -18.90 -64.02
CA ASP A 375 -9.54 -18.00 -63.76
C ASP A 375 -9.27 -16.53 -64.12
N ALA A 376 -10.20 -15.97 -64.89
CA ALA A 376 -10.07 -14.71 -65.59
C ALA A 376 -10.03 -13.52 -64.62
N THR A 377 -9.04 -12.65 -64.76
CA THR A 377 -9.07 -11.30 -64.19
C THR A 377 -10.37 -10.62 -64.57
N VAL A 378 -11.22 -10.37 -63.57
CA VAL A 378 -12.56 -9.84 -63.77
C VAL A 378 -12.48 -8.38 -64.28
N PRO A 379 -13.08 -8.04 -65.42
CA PRO A 379 -13.03 -6.68 -65.96
C PRO A 379 -13.58 -5.65 -64.96
N ALA A 380 -12.98 -4.45 -64.95
CA ALA A 380 -13.36 -3.37 -64.05
C ALA A 380 -14.85 -3.03 -64.22
N GLY A 381 -15.64 -3.15 -63.15
CA GLY A 381 -17.08 -2.83 -63.14
C GLY A 381 -18.06 -4.00 -63.10
N SER A 382 -17.60 -5.25 -63.24
CA SER A 382 -18.45 -6.44 -63.03
C SER A 382 -18.45 -6.92 -61.56
N PRO A 383 -19.54 -7.54 -61.07
CA PRO A 383 -19.64 -8.01 -59.70
C PRO A 383 -18.56 -9.06 -59.43
N ALA A 384 -17.66 -8.75 -58.51
CA ALA A 384 -16.53 -9.58 -58.14
C ALA A 384 -16.46 -9.70 -56.61
N LEU A 385 -15.86 -10.78 -56.15
CA LEU A 385 -15.49 -10.98 -54.75
C LEU A 385 -14.03 -10.59 -54.57
N TYR A 386 -13.68 -10.25 -53.34
CA TYR A 386 -12.33 -9.85 -52.97
C TYR A 386 -11.72 -10.93 -52.09
N THR A 387 -10.62 -11.54 -52.55
CA THR A 387 -9.85 -12.46 -51.71
C THR A 387 -9.19 -11.70 -50.58
N PHE A 388 -9.02 -12.33 -49.43
CA PHE A 388 -8.19 -11.77 -48.38
C PHE A 388 -7.47 -12.87 -47.61
N THR A 389 -6.29 -12.50 -47.09
CA THR A 389 -5.58 -13.28 -46.07
C THR A 389 -5.35 -12.38 -44.87
N VAL A 390 -5.83 -12.81 -43.71
CA VAL A 390 -5.70 -12.09 -42.44
C VAL A 390 -5.06 -13.01 -41.42
N GLU A 391 -4.03 -12.52 -40.74
CA GLU A 391 -3.44 -13.21 -39.62
C GLU A 391 -3.83 -12.50 -38.32
N VAL A 392 -4.35 -13.26 -37.35
CA VAL A 392 -4.81 -12.74 -36.07
C VAL A 392 -4.00 -13.37 -34.96
N LYS A 393 -3.32 -12.54 -34.17
CA LYS A 393 -2.71 -12.94 -32.89
C LYS A 393 -3.72 -12.73 -31.77
N PHE A 394 -4.00 -13.77 -31.00
CA PHE A 394 -4.96 -13.72 -29.90
C PHE A 394 -4.28 -13.47 -28.55
N ARG A 395 -4.90 -12.60 -27.74
CA ARG A 395 -4.49 -12.37 -26.36
C ARG A 395 -5.65 -12.63 -25.40
N ARG A 396 -5.32 -13.30 -24.31
CA ARG A 396 -6.24 -13.62 -23.21
C ARG A 396 -5.89 -12.76 -22.00
N THR A 397 -6.77 -11.86 -21.61
CA THR A 397 -6.57 -10.92 -20.49
C THR A 397 -7.61 -11.11 -19.39
N GLN A 398 -7.29 -10.80 -18.15
CA GLN A 398 -8.29 -10.83 -17.04
C GLN A 398 -9.19 -9.59 -17.07
N GLU A 399 -8.62 -8.46 -17.46
CA GLU A 399 -9.36 -7.21 -17.62
C GLU A 399 -9.97 -7.14 -19.02
N ARG A 400 -11.11 -6.44 -19.12
CA ARG A 400 -11.77 -6.21 -20.41
C ARG A 400 -10.84 -5.34 -21.27
N PRO A 401 -10.41 -5.82 -22.44
CA PRO A 401 -9.52 -5.06 -23.30
C PRO A 401 -10.23 -3.79 -23.80
N VAL A 402 -9.49 -2.69 -23.87
CA VAL A 402 -9.97 -1.44 -24.45
C VAL A 402 -10.05 -1.64 -25.97
N PRO A 403 -11.20 -1.34 -26.61
CA PRO A 403 -11.32 -1.47 -28.05
C PRO A 403 -10.34 -0.51 -28.74
N VAL A 404 -9.54 -1.01 -29.67
CA VAL A 404 -8.63 -0.17 -30.46
C VAL A 404 -9.47 0.56 -31.50
N LEU A 405 -9.61 1.88 -31.36
CA LEU A 405 -10.34 2.70 -32.33
C LEU A 405 -9.51 2.85 -33.62
N PRO A 406 -10.15 2.96 -34.81
CA PRO A 406 -9.45 2.99 -36.10
C PRO A 406 -8.34 4.05 -36.24
N GLN A 407 -8.40 5.14 -35.44
CA GLN A 407 -7.44 6.24 -35.48
C GLN A 407 -6.06 5.89 -34.89
N ASP A 408 -5.99 4.94 -33.96
CA ASP A 408 -4.73 4.56 -33.31
C ASP A 408 -3.98 3.46 -34.07
N ALA A 409 -4.67 2.72 -34.95
CA ALA A 409 -4.07 1.62 -35.73
C ALA A 409 -3.13 2.11 -36.87
N ALA A 410 -3.32 3.34 -37.36
CA ALA A 410 -2.47 3.92 -38.41
C ALA A 410 -1.02 4.17 -37.95
N ALA A 411 -0.76 4.18 -36.64
CA ALA A 411 0.58 4.35 -36.08
C ALA A 411 1.39 3.03 -35.96
N GLY A 412 0.75 1.87 -36.13
CA GLY A 412 1.36 0.54 -35.93
C GLY A 412 1.62 -0.28 -37.19
N GLY A 413 1.24 0.22 -38.37
CA GLY A 413 1.29 -0.50 -39.64
C GLY A 413 2.20 0.13 -40.69
N ALA A 414 3.48 0.31 -40.36
CA ALA A 414 4.53 0.59 -41.34
C ALA A 414 5.86 0.01 -40.86
N VAL A 415 6.06 -1.29 -41.07
CA VAL A 415 7.38 -1.92 -41.18
C VAL A 415 7.33 -2.95 -42.29
#